data_AF-A0A2E6MQF0-F1
#
_entry.id   AF-A0A2E6MQF0-F1
#
_cell.length_a   1.000
_cell.length_b   1.000
_cell.length_c   1.000
_cell.angle_alpha   90.00
_cell.angle_beta   90.00
_cell.angle_gamma   90.00
#
_symmetry.space_group_name_H-M   'P 1'
#
loop_
_entity.id
_entity.type
_entity.pdbx_description
1 polymer ?
#
loop_
_entity_poly.entity_id
_entity_poly.type
_entity_poly.pdbx_seq_one_letter_code
_entity_poly.pdbx_strand_id
1 'polypeptide(L)'
;MIKLDVIAQDLFNKIRGRFPSITIGTSEGTVTNDPKEARFFDFDFKEGAKVNVTLDDKNLTVMYNDSLIQNESDMVKKGWFDFMKEMRQFAKKRMLQFDTRNITKNNLDRRDYDYQVKNRPGEQQMSESTMYGTSRNSIQDVGNARVLVKHSRPVNQEQPGARTRDIHSLYVESGEGERFKYPFRHLNGARAMARHVAEGGNQYDDFGKFIVSLSEELSKLRKFKTYMNRSAVMAEGLRDYMGVVNERIDTVKETILKLQKETHYKETFKNFSPTVNEEVPEDVSNSWIDELTIRQFNEELKSVFPYIYKLVSEANKVKELGPNDLTEDEELEYTDGMTADEMFAISQAKIMDNDPSEEAVSGPMFVFQDIKDPAVEKEYDAKIKAFIKDQYNLDDEDMNHLFSEVSSMGMNKYGLAASKIGGKFKSYQHGELTGEFDSMEELQKHQMELVNKADDKKEASGPEGGMEPHAHKFYIDGDYDQDRGISDKDCEQMEMACKKAGIECKCEPDEMRQGGVVIHTMAPRDAVMDALDKEGYNVEEAIIEPADDFADRINSINPKHDEAEQDASEGNEF
;
A
#
# COMPACT_ATOMS: atom_id res chain seq x y z
N MET A 1 10.09 -34.18 21.34
CA MET A 1 11.29 -33.39 21.68
C MET A 1 12.30 -33.61 20.57
N ILE A 2 12.57 -32.59 19.76
CA ILE A 2 13.54 -32.67 18.66
C ILE A 2 14.93 -32.79 19.31
N LYS A 3 15.66 -33.88 19.05
CA LYS A 3 17.04 -34.03 19.55
C LYS A 3 17.98 -33.26 18.62
N LEU A 4 18.15 -31.98 18.88
CA LEU A 4 19.05 -31.09 18.13
C LEU A 4 20.46 -31.66 18.01
N ASP A 5 20.96 -32.30 19.05
CA ASP A 5 22.30 -32.88 19.06
C ASP A 5 22.48 -33.96 17.98
N VAL A 6 21.43 -34.73 17.70
CA VAL A 6 21.42 -35.76 16.64
C VAL A 6 21.34 -35.08 15.28
N ILE A 7 20.54 -34.02 15.14
CA ILE A 7 20.44 -33.25 13.89
C ILE A 7 21.77 -32.56 13.57
N ALA A 8 22.42 -31.94 14.55
CA ALA A 8 23.71 -31.28 14.41
C ALA A 8 24.80 -32.27 13.97
N GLN A 9 24.84 -33.45 14.61
CA GLN A 9 25.78 -34.51 14.24
C GLN A 9 25.53 -35.05 12.82
N ASP A 10 24.27 -35.26 12.43
CA ASP A 10 23.92 -35.72 11.08
C ASP A 10 24.23 -34.67 10.02
N LEU A 11 23.97 -33.40 10.32
CA LEU A 11 24.28 -32.27 9.45
C LEU A 11 25.79 -32.13 9.25
N PHE A 12 26.57 -32.23 10.32
CA PHE A 12 28.03 -32.24 10.27
C PHE A 12 28.56 -33.35 9.36
N ASN A 13 28.10 -34.58 9.55
CA ASN A 13 28.53 -35.72 8.74
C ASN A 13 28.19 -35.53 7.26
N LYS A 14 27.03 -34.92 6.96
CA LYS A 14 26.59 -34.65 5.59
C LYS A 14 27.44 -33.57 4.91
N ILE A 15 27.78 -32.49 5.62
CA ILE A 15 28.61 -31.40 5.08
C ILE A 15 30.06 -31.88 4.94
N ARG A 16 30.63 -32.52 5.96
CA ARG A 16 31.99 -33.05 5.95
C ARG A 16 32.25 -34.08 4.86
N GLY A 17 31.22 -34.84 4.48
CA GLY A 17 31.31 -35.80 3.36
C GLY A 17 31.59 -35.16 2.00
N ARG A 18 31.31 -33.86 1.85
CA ARG A 18 31.53 -33.08 0.61
C ARG A 18 32.63 -32.05 0.74
N PHE A 19 32.75 -31.43 1.91
CA PHE A 19 33.68 -30.34 2.16
C PHE A 19 34.65 -30.74 3.29
N PRO A 20 35.94 -30.94 3.00
CA PRO A 20 36.89 -31.45 3.98
C PRO A 20 37.28 -30.42 5.05
N SER A 21 37.21 -29.12 4.72
CA SER A 21 37.46 -28.01 5.64
C SER A 21 36.13 -27.46 6.16
N ILE A 22 35.77 -27.83 7.39
CA ILE A 22 34.57 -27.35 8.08
C ILE A 22 34.94 -26.86 9.48
N THR A 23 34.51 -25.65 9.80
CA THR A 23 34.60 -25.06 11.14
C THR A 23 33.22 -25.08 11.77
N ILE A 24 33.12 -25.56 13.01
CA ILE A 24 31.83 -25.64 13.73
C ILE A 24 31.87 -24.80 15.01
N GLY A 25 30.72 -24.22 15.38
CA GLY A 25 30.60 -23.38 16.57
C GLY A 25 29.33 -23.68 17.37
N THR A 26 29.36 -23.40 18.67
CA THR A 26 28.24 -23.61 19.60
C THR A 26 27.19 -22.48 19.50
N SER A 27 26.09 -22.59 20.26
CA SER A 27 25.07 -21.53 20.37
C SER A 27 25.63 -20.17 20.81
N GLU A 28 26.75 -20.16 21.53
CA GLU A 28 27.43 -18.98 22.05
C GLU A 28 28.49 -18.40 21.09
N GLY A 29 28.60 -18.94 19.87
CA GLY A 29 29.53 -18.43 18.85
C GLY A 29 31.00 -18.84 19.09
N THR A 30 31.27 -19.76 20.02
CA THR A 30 32.62 -20.31 20.23
C THR A 30 32.88 -21.50 19.31
N VAL A 31 34.02 -21.51 18.63
CA VAL A 31 34.47 -22.66 17.83
C VAL A 31 34.63 -23.88 18.73
N THR A 32 34.04 -25.00 18.34
CA THR A 32 34.09 -26.28 19.07
C THR A 32 34.58 -27.39 18.14
N ASN A 33 35.01 -28.51 18.72
CA ASN A 33 35.33 -29.73 17.98
C ASN A 33 34.24 -30.80 18.14
N ASP A 34 33.22 -30.55 18.98
CA ASP A 34 32.14 -31.49 19.24
C ASP A 34 30.94 -31.26 18.30
N PRO A 35 30.63 -32.19 17.37
CA PRO A 35 29.56 -32.02 16.38
C PRO A 35 28.15 -31.96 16.97
N LYS A 36 27.96 -32.45 18.20
CA LYS A 36 26.65 -32.48 18.88
C LYS A 36 26.22 -31.09 19.34
N GLU A 37 27.19 -30.28 19.76
CA GLU A 37 26.96 -28.92 20.25
C GLU A 37 26.96 -27.88 19.13
N ALA A 38 27.26 -28.31 17.90
CA ALA A 38 27.33 -27.43 16.74
C ALA A 38 25.97 -26.80 16.42
N ARG A 39 25.96 -25.49 16.26
CA ARG A 39 24.85 -24.65 15.78
C ARG A 39 25.23 -23.83 14.55
N PHE A 40 26.53 -23.58 14.36
CA PHE A 40 27.08 -22.93 13.16
C PHE A 40 28.02 -23.89 12.44
N PHE A 41 27.95 -23.91 11.12
CA PHE A 41 28.80 -24.71 10.23
C PHE A 41 29.33 -23.81 9.13
N ASP A 42 30.62 -23.54 9.12
CA ASP A 42 31.30 -22.70 8.15
C ASP A 42 32.24 -23.55 7.30
N PHE A 43 32.11 -23.50 5.98
CA PHE A 43 32.94 -24.26 5.06
C PHE A 43 33.10 -23.53 3.72
N ASP A 44 34.20 -23.84 3.04
CA ASP A 44 34.47 -23.33 1.69
C ASP A 44 33.77 -24.23 0.67
N PHE A 45 32.81 -23.67 -0.09
CA PHE A 45 32.14 -24.40 -1.18
C PHE A 45 33.04 -24.50 -2.42
N LYS A 46 33.81 -23.44 -2.68
CA LYS A 46 34.92 -23.34 -3.63
C LYS A 46 36.01 -22.45 -3.01
N GLU A 47 37.21 -22.43 -3.59
CA GLU A 47 38.27 -21.52 -3.14
C GLU A 47 37.77 -20.07 -3.15
N GLY A 48 37.71 -19.45 -1.96
CA GLY A 48 37.27 -18.07 -1.79
C GLY A 48 35.76 -17.85 -1.62
N ALA A 49 34.91 -18.88 -1.69
CA ALA A 49 33.48 -18.75 -1.45
C ALA A 49 33.02 -19.55 -0.23
N LYS A 50 32.75 -18.82 0.85
CA LYS A 50 32.31 -19.37 2.12
C LYS A 50 30.81 -19.49 2.20
N VAL A 51 30.36 -20.60 2.78
CA VAL A 51 28.96 -20.87 3.06
C VAL A 51 28.82 -21.15 4.53
N ASN A 52 27.90 -20.43 5.18
CA ASN A 52 27.58 -20.61 6.58
C ASN A 52 26.19 -21.23 6.72
N VAL A 53 26.09 -22.34 7.46
CA VAL A 53 24.81 -22.97 7.78
C VAL A 53 24.57 -22.82 9.27
N THR A 54 23.41 -22.29 9.62
CA THR A 54 22.95 -22.11 11.00
C THR A 54 21.79 -23.05 11.29
N LEU A 55 21.81 -23.66 12.48
CA LEU A 55 20.84 -24.64 12.95
C LEU A 55 20.21 -24.18 14.27
N ASP A 56 18.89 -23.98 14.24
CA ASP A 56 18.06 -23.67 15.39
C ASP A 56 17.00 -24.76 15.61
N ASP A 57 16.28 -24.68 16.74
CA ASP A 57 15.23 -25.63 17.14
C ASP A 57 14.14 -25.85 16.08
N LYS A 58 13.89 -24.83 15.26
CA LYS A 58 12.84 -24.82 14.24
C LYS A 58 13.34 -24.52 12.84
N ASN A 59 14.52 -23.92 12.68
CA ASN A 59 14.97 -23.35 11.41
C ASN A 59 16.37 -23.83 11.06
N LEU A 60 16.61 -24.06 9.76
CA LEU A 60 17.92 -24.28 9.16
C LEU A 60 18.13 -23.18 8.12
N THR A 61 19.07 -22.28 8.37
CA THR A 61 19.34 -21.14 7.47
C THR A 61 20.69 -21.32 6.80
N VAL A 62 20.71 -21.31 5.46
CA VAL A 62 21.94 -21.32 4.67
C VAL A 62 22.25 -19.91 4.22
N MET A 63 23.46 -19.45 4.54
CA MET A 63 23.95 -18.13 4.19
C MET A 63 25.11 -18.23 3.19
N TYR A 64 25.03 -17.49 2.10
CA TYR A 64 26.00 -17.52 0.99
C TYR A 64 26.21 -16.11 0.42
N ASN A 65 27.19 -15.92 -0.45
CA ASN A 65 27.46 -14.65 -1.12
C ASN A 65 27.19 -14.76 -2.63
N ASP A 66 26.73 -13.69 -3.27
CA ASP A 66 26.45 -13.66 -4.72
C ASP A 66 27.64 -14.02 -5.61
N SER A 67 28.87 -13.79 -5.14
CA SER A 67 30.11 -14.22 -5.80
C SER A 67 30.23 -15.74 -5.98
N LEU A 68 29.35 -16.52 -5.33
CA LEU A 68 29.24 -17.95 -5.54
C LEU A 68 28.55 -18.30 -6.88
N ILE A 69 27.67 -17.42 -7.38
CA ILE A 69 26.77 -17.70 -8.52
C ILE A 69 27.08 -16.79 -9.73
N GLN A 70 27.48 -15.54 -9.50
CA GLN A 70 27.75 -14.56 -10.56
C GLN A 70 29.01 -14.94 -11.36
N ASN A 71 28.91 -14.92 -12.70
CA ASN A 71 30.00 -15.21 -13.65
C ASN A 71 30.65 -16.60 -13.53
N GLU A 72 29.95 -17.57 -12.92
CA GLU A 72 30.45 -18.93 -12.76
C GLU A 72 29.92 -19.91 -13.82
N SER A 73 30.69 -20.98 -14.01
CA SER A 73 30.31 -22.06 -14.93
C SER A 73 29.01 -22.74 -14.52
N ASP A 74 28.25 -23.23 -15.50
CA ASP A 74 26.98 -23.94 -15.27
C ASP A 74 27.13 -25.18 -14.38
N MET A 75 28.32 -25.79 -14.36
CA MET A 75 28.64 -26.91 -13.47
C MET A 75 28.63 -26.49 -11.99
N VAL A 76 29.19 -25.33 -11.66
CA VAL A 76 29.22 -24.80 -10.28
C VAL A 76 27.82 -24.38 -9.84
N LYS A 77 27.08 -23.69 -10.72
CA LYS A 77 25.68 -23.31 -10.47
C LYS A 77 24.82 -24.55 -10.19
N LYS A 78 24.92 -25.58 -11.04
CA LYS A 78 24.21 -26.85 -10.84
C LYS A 78 24.56 -27.52 -9.52
N GLY A 79 25.86 -27.61 -9.19
CA GLY A 79 26.31 -28.17 -7.90
C GLY A 79 25.78 -27.40 -6.70
N TRP A 80 25.69 -26.08 -6.79
CA TRP A 80 25.09 -25.23 -5.77
C TRP A 80 23.59 -25.49 -5.61
N PHE A 81 22.83 -25.53 -6.71
CA PHE A 81 21.40 -25.83 -6.67
C PHE A 81 21.11 -27.23 -6.11
N ASP A 82 21.93 -28.23 -6.46
CA ASP A 82 21.83 -29.58 -5.91
C ASP A 82 22.10 -29.61 -4.40
N PHE A 83 23.12 -28.87 -3.93
CA PHE A 83 23.38 -28.68 -2.50
C PHE A 83 22.19 -28.05 -1.76
N MET A 84 21.63 -26.97 -2.31
CA MET A 84 20.48 -26.27 -1.72
C MET A 84 19.23 -27.16 -1.65
N LYS A 85 18.98 -27.94 -2.71
CA LYS A 85 17.90 -28.93 -2.75
C LYS A 85 18.06 -29.98 -1.67
N GLU A 86 19.28 -30.41 -1.41
CA GLU A 86 19.58 -31.39 -0.37
C GLU A 86 19.49 -30.86 1.06
N MET A 87 19.87 -29.60 1.30
CA MET A 87 19.69 -28.96 2.60
C MET A 87 18.20 -28.74 2.90
N ARG A 88 17.43 -28.33 1.89
CA ARG A 88 15.97 -28.23 1.98
C ARG A 88 15.32 -29.58 2.32
N GLN A 89 15.73 -30.65 1.65
CA GLN A 89 15.24 -32.00 1.96
C GLN A 89 15.63 -32.47 3.36
N PHE A 90 16.84 -32.14 3.81
CA PHE A 90 17.31 -32.44 5.16
C PHE A 90 16.45 -31.74 6.22
N ALA A 91 16.21 -30.43 6.06
CA ALA A 91 15.35 -29.65 6.94
C ALA A 91 13.92 -30.20 6.98
N LYS A 92 13.32 -30.46 5.81
CA LYS A 92 11.96 -31.02 5.70
C LYS A 92 11.81 -32.38 6.41
N LYS A 93 12.80 -33.27 6.30
CA LYS A 93 12.81 -34.58 6.99
C LYS A 93 12.85 -34.45 8.52
N ARG A 94 13.36 -33.34 9.04
CA ARG A 94 13.48 -33.07 10.49
C ARG A 94 12.46 -32.04 10.99
N MET A 95 11.46 -31.70 10.18
CA MET A 95 10.43 -30.70 10.48
C MET A 95 11.00 -29.31 10.81
N LEU A 96 12.13 -28.95 10.19
CA LEU A 96 12.72 -27.63 10.27
C LEU A 96 12.28 -26.79 9.06
N GLN A 97 12.08 -25.49 9.28
CA GLN A 97 11.91 -24.50 8.21
C GLN A 97 13.26 -24.26 7.54
N PHE A 98 13.26 -24.06 6.23
CA PHE A 98 14.48 -23.89 5.45
C PHE A 98 14.52 -22.49 4.85
N ASP A 99 15.51 -21.71 5.27
CA ASP A 99 15.72 -20.34 4.83
C ASP A 99 17.06 -20.19 4.12
N THR A 100 17.11 -19.26 3.18
CA THR A 100 18.31 -18.95 2.40
C THR A 100 18.57 -17.45 2.49
N ARG A 101 19.80 -17.04 2.81
CA ARG A 101 20.16 -15.63 2.94
C ARG A 101 21.42 -15.34 2.16
N ASN A 102 21.37 -14.25 1.42
CA ASN A 102 22.54 -13.69 0.80
C ASN A 102 23.23 -12.73 1.79
N ILE A 103 24.53 -12.92 2.03
CA ILE A 103 25.38 -12.03 2.82
C ILE A 103 26.32 -11.31 1.87
N THR A 104 26.39 -9.99 2.02
CA THR A 104 27.31 -9.11 1.27
C THR A 104 28.78 -9.20 1.70
N LYS A 105 29.14 -10.04 2.68
CA LYS A 105 30.51 -10.18 3.22
C LYS A 105 31.07 -11.58 2.99
N ASN A 106 32.35 -11.67 2.60
CA ASN A 106 33.05 -12.92 2.25
C ASN A 106 33.64 -13.69 3.46
N ASN A 107 33.77 -13.06 4.63
CA ASN A 107 34.25 -13.69 5.86
C ASN A 107 33.39 -13.23 7.04
N LEU A 108 32.94 -14.19 7.86
CA LEU A 108 32.29 -13.94 9.13
C LEU A 108 33.35 -14.04 10.23
N ASP A 109 33.65 -12.93 10.90
CA ASP A 109 34.55 -12.91 12.05
C ASP A 109 33.80 -13.33 13.32
N ARG A 110 34.52 -13.65 14.41
CA ARG A 110 33.94 -13.94 15.74
C ARG A 110 32.88 -12.90 16.18
N ARG A 111 33.10 -11.62 15.84
CA ARG A 111 32.16 -10.52 16.11
C ARG A 111 30.87 -10.60 15.28
N ASP A 112 30.94 -11.14 14.07
CA ASP A 112 29.76 -11.37 13.24
C ASP A 112 28.97 -12.59 13.75
N TYR A 113 29.63 -13.60 14.31
CA TYR A 113 28.97 -14.70 15.04
C TYR A 113 28.20 -14.18 16.25
N ASP A 114 28.83 -13.33 17.08
CA ASP A 114 28.16 -12.68 18.22
C ASP A 114 26.97 -11.82 17.76
N TYR A 115 27.08 -11.16 16.61
CA TYR A 115 26.00 -10.34 16.03
C TYR A 115 24.85 -11.19 15.48
N GLN A 116 25.12 -12.34 14.87
CA GLN A 116 24.09 -13.26 14.38
C GLN A 116 23.39 -13.99 15.53
N VAL A 117 24.12 -14.36 16.58
CA VAL A 117 23.53 -14.95 17.80
C VAL A 117 22.55 -13.96 18.45
N LYS A 118 22.88 -12.67 18.48
CA LYS A 118 22.00 -11.61 19.02
C LYS A 118 20.82 -11.24 18.11
N ASN A 119 20.91 -11.51 16.81
CA ASN A 119 19.90 -11.11 15.81
C ASN A 119 19.27 -12.32 15.10
N ARG A 120 19.12 -13.45 15.81
CA ARG A 120 18.50 -14.67 15.25
C ARG A 120 17.07 -14.39 14.79
N PRO A 121 16.67 -14.86 13.60
CA PRO A 121 15.28 -14.75 13.14
C PRO A 121 14.36 -15.66 13.96
N GLY A 122 13.77 -15.10 15.01
CA GLY A 122 12.87 -15.79 15.93
C GLY A 122 12.88 -15.18 17.31
N GLU A 123 14.01 -14.63 17.73
CA GLU A 123 14.05 -13.71 18.87
C GLU A 123 13.66 -12.34 18.33
N GLN A 124 12.38 -12.00 18.51
CA GLN A 124 11.87 -10.66 18.31
C GLN A 124 12.88 -9.70 18.93
N GLN A 125 13.51 -8.88 18.09
CA GLN A 125 14.40 -7.83 18.55
C GLN A 125 13.60 -7.07 19.61
N MET A 126 13.97 -7.27 20.88
CA MET A 126 13.37 -6.58 21.99
C MET A 126 13.81 -5.13 21.81
N SER A 127 13.01 -4.37 21.06
CA SER A 127 12.89 -2.94 21.26
C SER A 127 12.29 -2.81 22.65
N GLU A 128 13.11 -2.99 23.68
CA GLU A 128 12.77 -2.56 25.02
C GLU A 128 12.34 -1.11 24.87
N SER A 129 11.06 -0.85 25.16
CA SER A 129 10.59 0.51 25.24
C SER A 129 11.49 1.17 26.27
N THR A 130 12.25 2.19 25.89
CA THR A 130 12.99 3.09 26.81
C THR A 130 12.08 3.82 27.81
N MET A 131 10.80 3.46 27.82
CA MET A 131 9.75 3.98 28.66
C MET A 131 9.60 3.09 29.88
N TYR A 132 9.64 3.69 31.07
CA TYR A 132 9.41 3.01 32.34
C TYR A 132 8.18 3.59 33.04
N GLY A 133 7.75 3.01 34.16
CA GLY A 133 6.65 3.54 34.96
C GLY A 133 5.62 2.48 35.33
N THR A 134 4.43 2.95 35.68
CA THR A 134 3.32 2.14 36.20
C THR A 134 2.49 1.50 35.08
N SER A 135 1.44 0.76 35.45
CA SER A 135 0.49 0.17 34.51
C SER A 135 -0.33 1.19 33.72
N ARG A 136 -0.55 2.40 34.25
CA ARG A 136 -1.34 3.45 33.58
C ARG A 136 -0.55 4.68 33.15
N ASN A 137 0.66 4.85 33.68
CA ASN A 137 1.52 5.98 33.34
C ASN A 137 2.90 5.46 32.97
N SER A 138 3.36 5.81 31.77
CA SER A 138 4.73 5.58 31.32
C SER A 138 5.47 6.91 31.21
N ILE A 139 6.76 6.89 31.46
CA ILE A 139 7.67 8.03 31.44
C ILE A 139 8.82 7.69 30.51
N GLN A 140 9.27 8.66 29.73
CA GLN A 140 10.45 8.55 28.89
C GLN A 140 11.31 9.79 29.06
N ASP A 141 12.59 9.60 29.34
CA ASP A 141 13.54 10.70 29.47
C ASP A 141 14.12 11.06 28.10
N VAL A 142 14.17 12.35 27.80
CA VAL A 142 14.69 12.92 26.55
C VAL A 142 15.63 14.07 26.93
N GLY A 143 16.89 13.74 27.20
CA GLY A 143 17.85 14.72 27.72
C GLY A 143 17.41 15.25 29.08
N ASN A 144 17.26 16.57 29.20
CA ASN A 144 16.79 17.23 30.43
C ASN A 144 15.25 17.34 30.55
N ALA A 145 14.51 16.93 29.51
CA ALA A 145 13.04 16.94 29.51
C ALA A 145 12.49 15.50 29.59
N ARG A 146 11.21 15.37 29.96
CA ARG A 146 10.54 14.07 30.08
C ARG A 146 9.21 14.05 29.34
N VAL A 147 8.90 12.93 28.70
CA VAL A 147 7.59 12.66 28.11
C VAL A 147 6.82 11.74 29.04
N LEU A 148 5.67 12.20 29.52
CA LEU A 148 4.75 11.40 30.32
C LEU A 148 3.57 10.97 29.47
N VAL A 149 3.34 9.67 29.42
CA VAL A 149 2.30 9.01 28.64
C VAL A 149 1.29 8.41 29.59
N LYS A 150 0.05 8.92 29.55
CA LYS A 150 -1.08 8.28 30.24
C LYS A 150 -1.76 7.31 29.28
N HIS A 151 -1.97 6.08 29.72
CA HIS A 151 -2.64 5.04 28.94
C HIS A 151 -4.14 4.96 29.26
N SER A 152 -4.97 4.67 28.27
CA SER A 152 -6.41 4.40 28.46
C SER A 152 -6.66 3.02 29.04
N ARG A 153 -5.78 2.05 28.76
CA ARG A 153 -5.81 0.68 29.29
C ARG A 153 -4.55 0.37 30.07
N PRO A 154 -4.60 -0.55 31.05
CA PRO A 154 -3.39 -1.03 31.73
C PRO A 154 -2.39 -1.63 30.72
N VAL A 155 -1.13 -1.22 30.82
CA VAL A 155 -0.03 -1.72 30.00
C VAL A 155 0.29 -3.16 30.40
N ASN A 156 0.26 -4.06 29.42
CA ASN A 156 0.77 -5.42 29.58
C ASN A 156 2.30 -5.45 29.41
N GLN A 157 3.04 -5.65 30.49
CA GLN A 157 4.50 -5.60 30.48
C GLN A 157 5.15 -6.79 29.75
N GLU A 158 4.41 -7.88 29.54
CA GLU A 158 4.91 -9.06 28.84
C GLU A 158 4.96 -8.85 27.31
N GLN A 159 4.20 -7.89 26.78
CA GLN A 159 4.17 -7.59 25.35
C GLN A 159 5.21 -6.52 24.98
N PRO A 160 6.10 -6.81 24.01
CA PRO A 160 6.99 -5.79 23.45
C PRO A 160 6.21 -4.59 22.93
N GLY A 161 6.66 -3.38 23.29
CA GLY A 161 6.05 -2.14 22.82
C GLY A 161 4.69 -1.79 23.44
N ALA A 162 4.22 -2.51 24.47
CA ALA A 162 2.92 -2.23 25.10
C ALA A 162 2.78 -0.77 25.59
N ARG A 163 3.88 -0.14 26.02
CA ARG A 163 3.94 1.27 26.45
C ARG A 163 3.82 2.30 25.32
N THR A 164 3.69 1.86 24.07
CA THR A 164 3.43 2.75 22.92
C THR A 164 1.98 2.68 22.43
N ARG A 165 1.19 1.74 22.98
CA ARG A 165 -0.21 1.51 22.63
C ARG A 165 -1.15 2.20 23.62
N ASP A 166 -2.43 2.29 23.23
CA ASP A 166 -3.52 2.78 24.08
C ASP A 166 -3.22 4.12 24.77
N ILE A 167 -2.61 5.07 24.06
CA ILE A 167 -2.23 6.36 24.62
C ILE A 167 -3.48 7.21 24.82
N HIS A 168 -3.84 7.59 26.05
CA HIS A 168 -4.95 8.51 26.33
C HIS A 168 -4.53 9.98 26.22
N SER A 169 -3.43 10.36 26.87
CA SER A 169 -2.89 11.73 26.79
C SER A 169 -1.37 11.74 26.97
N LEU A 170 -0.74 12.75 26.38
CA LEU A 170 0.70 12.97 26.38
C LEU A 170 1.01 14.28 27.09
N TYR A 171 2.06 14.30 27.88
CA TYR A 171 2.56 15.49 28.56
C TYR A 171 4.07 15.59 28.36
N VAL A 172 4.57 16.81 28.26
CA VAL A 172 5.99 17.11 28.24
C VAL A 172 6.30 17.89 29.50
N GLU A 173 7.37 17.49 30.18
CA GLU A 173 7.89 18.11 31.39
C GLU A 173 9.29 18.65 31.11
N SER A 174 9.54 19.92 31.44
CA SER A 174 10.84 20.55 31.33
C SER A 174 11.77 20.13 32.47
N GLY A 175 13.08 20.42 32.35
CA GLY A 175 14.03 20.19 33.42
C GLY A 175 13.76 21.02 34.69
N GLU A 176 12.98 22.10 34.56
CA GLU A 176 12.56 22.97 35.66
C GLU A 176 11.27 22.46 36.34
N GLY A 177 10.66 21.39 35.82
CA GLY A 177 9.43 20.79 36.34
C GLY A 177 8.14 21.40 35.79
N GLU A 178 8.22 22.32 34.83
CA GLU A 178 7.04 22.82 34.13
C GLU A 178 6.46 21.72 33.26
N ARG A 179 5.15 21.46 33.39
CA ARG A 179 4.49 20.39 32.65
C ARG A 179 3.31 20.92 31.86
N PHE A 180 3.30 20.58 30.58
CA PHE A 180 2.21 20.92 29.67
C PHE A 180 1.68 19.70 28.93
N LYS A 181 0.41 19.77 28.51
CA LYS A 181 -0.27 18.72 27.77
C LYS A 181 0.00 18.89 26.28
N TYR A 182 0.46 17.83 25.62
CA TYR A 182 0.61 17.85 24.17
C TYR A 182 -0.78 17.72 23.51
N PRO A 183 -1.15 18.57 22.53
CA PRO A 183 -2.53 18.65 22.03
C PRO A 183 -3.03 17.37 21.35
N PHE A 184 -2.15 16.65 20.65
CA PHE A 184 -2.50 15.47 19.84
C PHE A 184 -2.03 14.17 20.50
N ARG A 185 -2.71 13.05 20.23
CA ARG A 185 -2.30 11.71 20.70
C ARG A 185 -1.18 11.14 19.82
N HIS A 186 -0.11 11.91 19.62
CA HIS A 186 1.01 11.58 18.74
C HIS A 186 2.33 11.47 19.52
N LEU A 187 2.75 10.25 19.85
CA LEU A 187 3.93 10.00 20.69
C LEU A 187 5.23 10.57 20.10
N ASN A 188 5.43 10.42 18.79
CA ASN A 188 6.62 10.92 18.13
C ASN A 188 6.69 12.45 18.13
N GLY A 189 5.54 13.12 18.00
CA GLY A 189 5.44 14.57 18.14
C GLY A 189 5.78 15.04 19.55
N ALA A 190 5.27 14.35 20.58
CA ALA A 190 5.60 14.66 21.97
C ALA A 190 7.10 14.43 22.29
N ARG A 191 7.74 13.43 21.68
CA ARG A 191 9.19 13.20 21.79
C ARG A 191 10.01 14.32 21.12
N ALA A 192 9.61 14.75 19.94
CA ALA A 192 10.24 15.88 19.25
C ALA A 192 10.08 17.18 20.06
N MET A 193 8.90 17.42 20.63
CA MET A 193 8.65 18.54 21.52
C MET A 193 9.51 18.45 22.80
N ALA A 194 9.64 17.27 23.40
CA ALA A 194 10.52 17.09 24.55
C ALA A 194 11.99 17.34 24.22
N ARG A 195 12.46 16.95 23.02
CA ARG A 195 13.80 17.32 22.54
C ARG A 195 13.96 18.84 22.45
N HIS A 196 12.97 19.53 21.90
CA HIS A 196 12.98 20.98 21.78
C HIS A 196 13.01 21.68 23.15
N VAL A 197 12.21 21.22 24.11
CA VAL A 197 12.23 21.70 25.50
C VAL A 197 13.57 21.40 26.19
N ALA A 198 14.17 20.23 25.93
CA ALA A 198 15.46 19.87 26.48
C ALA A 198 16.60 20.79 26.01
N GLU A 199 16.46 21.41 24.83
CA GLU A 199 17.39 22.38 24.26
C GLU A 199 17.03 23.84 24.65
N GLY A 200 16.05 24.04 25.54
CA GLY A 200 15.65 25.34 26.07
C GLY A 200 14.49 26.03 25.33
N GLY A 201 13.80 25.32 24.43
CA GLY A 201 12.62 25.82 23.72
C GLY A 201 11.31 25.68 24.51
N ASN A 202 10.22 26.25 23.98
CA ASN A 202 8.89 26.19 24.57
C ASN A 202 7.83 25.83 23.50
N GLN A 203 6.75 25.16 23.89
CA GLN A 203 5.64 24.81 22.99
C GLN A 203 5.01 26.00 22.25
N TYR A 204 5.15 27.21 22.80
CA TYR A 204 4.58 28.44 22.26
C TYR A 204 5.55 29.28 21.42
N ASP A 205 6.83 28.88 21.36
CA ASP A 205 7.76 29.52 20.43
C ASP A 205 7.50 29.08 18.98
N ASP A 206 8.15 29.72 18.02
CA ASP A 206 7.87 29.50 16.60
C ASP A 206 8.20 28.06 16.17
N PHE A 207 9.22 27.43 16.76
CA PHE A 207 9.60 26.06 16.43
C PHE A 207 8.72 25.03 17.15
N GLY A 208 8.32 25.29 18.38
CA GLY A 208 7.33 24.53 19.12
C GLY A 208 5.98 24.53 18.40
N LYS A 209 5.53 25.69 17.92
CA LYS A 209 4.34 25.81 17.05
C LYS A 209 4.48 24.99 15.78
N PHE A 210 5.66 24.97 15.15
CA PHE A 210 5.94 24.14 13.99
C PHE A 210 5.84 22.63 14.28
N ILE A 211 6.37 22.16 15.41
CA ILE A 211 6.24 20.74 15.82
C ILE A 211 4.75 20.37 16.04
N VAL A 212 4.00 21.27 16.68
CA VAL A 212 2.55 21.09 16.90
C VAL A 212 1.81 21.10 15.57
N SER A 213 2.11 22.01 14.65
CA SER A 213 1.47 22.11 13.35
C SER A 213 1.71 20.88 12.48
N LEU A 214 2.90 20.28 12.52
CA LEU A 214 3.17 19.00 11.85
C LEU A 214 2.29 17.87 12.41
N SER A 215 2.04 17.86 13.72
CA SER A 215 1.15 16.86 14.33
C SER A 215 -0.32 17.14 14.04
N GLU A 216 -0.72 18.40 13.92
CA GLU A 216 -2.05 18.82 13.48
C GLU A 216 -2.32 18.40 12.04
N GLU A 217 -1.39 18.71 11.12
CA GLU A 217 -1.41 18.29 9.72
C GLU A 217 -1.56 16.76 9.63
N LEU A 218 -0.71 16.01 10.33
CA LEU A 218 -0.77 14.55 10.32
C LEU A 218 -2.11 14.01 10.82
N SER A 219 -2.70 14.62 11.86
CA SER A 219 -4.00 14.22 12.40
C SER A 219 -5.11 14.47 11.37
N LYS A 220 -5.10 15.63 10.72
CA LYS A 220 -6.06 16.03 9.68
C LYS A 220 -5.97 15.14 8.43
N LEU A 221 -4.77 14.91 7.90
CA LEU A 221 -4.54 14.04 6.75
C LEU A 221 -4.94 12.58 7.05
N ARG A 222 -4.71 12.08 8.27
CA ARG A 222 -5.17 10.73 8.69
C ARG A 222 -6.69 10.61 8.79
N LYS A 223 -7.38 11.65 9.28
CA LYS A 223 -8.86 11.71 9.29
C LYS A 223 -9.39 11.63 7.86
N PHE A 224 -8.87 12.47 6.96
CA PHE A 224 -9.23 12.47 5.54
C PHE A 224 -8.97 11.11 4.89
N LYS A 225 -7.78 10.53 5.05
CA LYS A 225 -7.46 9.19 4.53
C LYS A 225 -8.44 8.12 4.99
N THR A 226 -8.83 8.16 6.28
CA THR A 226 -9.75 7.19 6.87
C THR A 226 -11.16 7.36 6.33
N TYR A 227 -11.60 8.60 6.14
CA TYR A 227 -12.90 8.92 5.55
C TYR A 227 -12.98 8.42 4.10
N MET A 228 -12.01 8.81 3.25
CA MET A 228 -11.94 8.41 1.84
C MET A 228 -11.91 6.90 1.64
N ASN A 229 -11.22 6.16 2.53
CA ASN A 229 -11.17 4.70 2.45
C ASN A 229 -12.48 4.01 2.88
N ARG A 230 -13.36 4.68 3.63
CA ARG A 230 -14.64 4.13 4.10
C ARG A 230 -15.80 4.50 3.18
N SER A 231 -15.75 5.66 2.53
CA SER A 231 -16.78 6.14 1.62
C SER A 231 -16.51 5.69 0.18
N ALA A 232 -16.95 4.48 -0.18
CA ALA A 232 -16.77 3.93 -1.53
C ALA A 232 -17.46 4.74 -2.65
N VAL A 233 -18.50 5.51 -2.31
CA VAL A 233 -19.35 6.24 -3.27
C VAL A 233 -18.86 7.68 -3.54
N MET A 234 -17.82 8.14 -2.85
CA MET A 234 -17.39 9.56 -2.84
C MET A 234 -15.98 9.80 -3.43
N ALA A 235 -15.45 8.83 -4.18
CA ALA A 235 -14.00 8.69 -4.38
C ALA A 235 -13.57 8.58 -5.85
N GLU A 236 -14.25 9.25 -6.79
CA GLU A 236 -13.72 9.38 -8.16
C GLU A 236 -12.86 10.63 -8.31
N GLY A 237 -13.39 11.84 -8.06
CA GLY A 237 -12.63 13.10 -8.24
C GLY A 237 -11.43 13.29 -7.29
N LEU A 238 -11.52 12.80 -6.05
CA LEU A 238 -10.46 12.99 -5.03
C LEU A 238 -9.48 11.83 -4.92
N ARG A 239 -9.65 10.77 -5.71
CA ARG A 239 -8.80 9.58 -5.66
C ARG A 239 -7.37 9.89 -6.09
N ASP A 240 -7.23 10.77 -7.08
CA ASP A 240 -5.93 11.12 -7.65
C ASP A 240 -5.07 11.88 -6.62
N TYR A 241 -5.70 12.64 -5.72
CA TYR A 241 -5.00 13.33 -4.63
C TYR A 241 -4.60 12.41 -3.46
N MET A 242 -5.16 11.21 -3.37
CA MET A 242 -4.80 10.26 -2.30
C MET A 242 -3.34 9.81 -2.37
N GLY A 243 -2.75 9.76 -3.57
CA GLY A 243 -1.32 9.50 -3.76
C GLY A 243 -0.47 10.53 -3.03
N VAL A 244 -0.68 11.81 -3.34
CA VAL A 244 0.03 12.95 -2.74
C VAL A 244 -0.19 13.02 -1.22
N VAL A 245 -1.43 12.80 -0.76
CA VAL A 245 -1.74 12.80 0.67
C VAL A 245 -1.01 11.67 1.41
N ASN A 246 -0.92 10.48 0.82
CA ASN A 246 -0.20 9.35 1.43
C ASN A 246 1.30 9.63 1.54
N GLU A 247 1.91 10.16 0.47
CA GLU A 247 3.31 10.57 0.47
C GLU A 247 3.58 11.65 1.52
N ARG A 248 2.69 12.65 1.64
CA ARG A 248 2.81 13.68 2.67
C ARG A 248 2.72 13.11 4.08
N ILE A 249 1.80 12.16 4.31
CA ILE A 249 1.67 11.51 5.62
C ILE A 249 2.99 10.83 6.02
N ASP A 250 3.68 10.19 5.09
CA ASP A 250 4.92 9.48 5.38
C ASP A 250 6.11 10.45 5.56
N THR A 251 6.20 11.50 4.74
CA THR A 251 7.21 12.56 4.94
C THR A 251 7.03 13.30 6.27
N VAL A 252 5.80 13.60 6.68
CA VAL A 252 5.52 14.22 8.00
C VAL A 252 5.89 13.27 9.15
N LYS A 253 5.62 11.96 9.03
CA LYS A 253 6.07 10.98 10.04
C LYS A 253 7.60 10.93 10.14
N GLU A 254 8.28 10.91 9.00
CA GLU A 254 9.73 10.85 8.95
C GLU A 254 10.38 12.10 9.52
N THR A 255 9.90 13.29 9.16
CA THR A 255 10.41 14.56 9.68
C THR A 255 10.28 14.60 11.20
N ILE A 256 9.11 14.29 11.75
CA ILE A 256 8.90 14.24 13.21
C ILE A 256 9.79 13.18 13.86
N LEU A 257 10.01 12.02 13.23
CA LEU A 257 10.90 10.98 13.74
C LEU A 257 12.37 11.46 13.77
N LYS A 258 12.82 12.13 12.70
CA LYS A 258 14.17 12.67 12.58
C LYS A 258 14.40 13.80 13.60
N LEU A 259 13.40 14.64 13.87
CA LEU A 259 13.46 15.72 14.88
C LEU A 259 13.70 15.23 16.32
N GLN A 260 13.49 13.94 16.62
CA GLN A 260 13.84 13.39 17.93
C GLN A 260 15.35 13.29 18.16
N LYS A 261 16.13 13.22 17.07
CA LYS A 261 17.59 13.12 17.09
C LYS A 261 18.20 14.51 17.22
N GLU A 262 19.15 14.64 18.13
CA GLU A 262 19.81 15.91 18.45
C GLU A 262 20.52 16.54 17.24
N THR A 263 21.19 15.74 16.41
CA THR A 263 21.90 16.23 15.22
C THR A 263 20.97 16.91 14.23
N HIS A 264 19.92 16.19 13.83
CA HIS A 264 18.95 16.69 12.87
C HIS A 264 18.11 17.83 13.43
N TYR A 265 17.77 17.79 14.72
CA TYR A 265 17.11 18.90 15.40
C TYR A 265 17.95 20.19 15.31
N LYS A 266 19.26 20.14 15.60
CA LYS A 266 20.12 21.33 15.55
C LYS A 266 20.27 21.89 14.13
N GLU A 267 20.32 21.03 13.12
CA GLU A 267 20.36 21.43 11.71
C GLU A 267 19.04 22.08 11.27
N THR A 268 17.92 21.42 11.54
CA THR A 268 16.59 21.92 11.18
C THR A 268 16.24 23.21 11.90
N PHE A 269 16.58 23.34 13.19
CA PHE A 269 16.38 24.55 13.97
C PHE A 269 17.17 25.74 13.42
N LYS A 270 18.44 25.53 12.99
CA LYS A 270 19.26 26.58 12.37
C LYS A 270 18.72 27.06 11.03
N ASN A 271 18.16 26.15 10.25
CA ASN A 271 17.61 26.44 8.92
C ASN A 271 16.12 26.81 8.97
N PHE A 272 15.53 26.86 10.16
CA PHE A 272 14.10 27.10 10.31
C PHE A 272 13.77 28.57 10.01
N SER A 273 12.76 28.78 9.17
CA SER A 273 12.11 30.08 8.99
C SER A 273 10.60 29.89 9.11
N PRO A 274 9.90 30.82 9.79
CA PRO A 274 8.46 30.71 9.95
C PRO A 274 7.79 30.86 8.58
N THR A 275 7.15 29.80 8.11
CA THR A 275 6.30 29.85 6.92
C THR A 275 4.88 30.20 7.34
N VAL A 276 4.34 31.27 6.76
CA VAL A 276 2.94 31.70 6.98
C VAL A 276 2.04 30.76 6.20
N ASN A 277 1.00 30.23 6.84
CA ASN A 277 -0.03 29.45 6.16
C ASN A 277 -0.83 30.40 5.26
N GLU A 278 -0.78 30.19 3.94
CA GLU A 278 -1.65 30.87 3.00
C GLU A 278 -3.08 30.30 3.11
N GLU A 279 -4.07 31.18 3.26
CA GLU A 279 -5.48 30.79 3.28
C GLU A 279 -5.93 30.38 1.87
N VAL A 280 -6.73 29.32 1.78
CA VAL A 280 -7.22 28.80 0.50
C VAL A 280 -8.26 29.76 -0.07
N PRO A 281 -8.18 30.09 -1.37
CA PRO A 281 -9.27 30.79 -2.06
C PRO A 281 -10.61 30.05 -1.93
N GLU A 282 -11.68 30.76 -1.57
CA GLU A 282 -13.00 30.15 -1.29
C GLU A 282 -13.53 29.31 -2.47
N ASP A 283 -13.23 29.70 -3.71
CA ASP A 283 -13.70 29.02 -4.93
C ASP A 283 -13.21 27.56 -5.04
N VAL A 284 -11.97 27.27 -4.65
CA VAL A 284 -11.40 25.90 -4.69
C VAL A 284 -11.93 25.06 -3.54
N SER A 285 -12.21 25.70 -2.40
CA SER A 285 -12.85 25.01 -1.29
C SER A 285 -14.28 24.58 -1.64
N ASN A 286 -15.01 25.41 -2.40
CA ASN A 286 -16.37 25.11 -2.83
C ASN A 286 -16.40 23.99 -3.87
N SER A 287 -15.48 23.96 -4.85
CA SER A 287 -15.43 22.85 -5.82
C SER A 287 -15.17 21.49 -5.16
N TRP A 288 -14.30 21.44 -4.15
CA TRP A 288 -14.04 20.19 -3.41
C TRP A 288 -15.18 19.81 -2.48
N ILE A 289 -15.89 20.79 -1.91
CA ILE A 289 -17.12 20.54 -1.17
C ILE A 289 -18.15 19.93 -2.11
N ASP A 290 -18.35 20.51 -3.29
CA ASP A 290 -19.32 20.04 -4.29
C ASP A 290 -19.00 18.61 -4.78
N GLU A 291 -17.71 18.31 -5.04
CA GLU A 291 -17.23 16.95 -5.35
C GLU A 291 -17.43 15.97 -4.18
N LEU A 292 -17.45 16.46 -2.93
CA LEU A 292 -17.65 15.68 -1.70
C LEU A 292 -19.11 15.68 -1.20
N THR A 293 -20.03 16.45 -1.76
CA THR A 293 -21.41 16.54 -1.29
C THR A 293 -22.37 15.87 -2.25
N ILE A 294 -22.37 14.53 -2.32
CA ILE A 294 -23.48 13.83 -2.98
C ILE A 294 -24.60 13.49 -2.00
N ARG A 295 -24.36 13.24 -0.69
CA ARG A 295 -25.46 13.09 0.30
C ARG A 295 -25.25 13.63 1.74
N GLN A 296 -24.06 13.58 2.35
CA GLN A 296 -23.79 14.16 3.70
C GLN A 296 -22.30 14.44 3.88
N PHE A 297 -21.86 15.69 3.71
CA PHE A 297 -20.47 16.07 3.96
C PHE A 297 -20.22 16.28 5.46
N ASN A 298 -19.12 15.73 5.96
CA ASN A 298 -18.68 15.97 7.33
C ASN A 298 -17.89 17.28 7.38
N GLU A 299 -18.48 18.33 7.99
CA GLU A 299 -17.86 19.66 8.11
C GLU A 299 -16.47 19.64 8.75
N GLU A 300 -16.13 18.65 9.59
CA GLU A 300 -14.79 18.52 10.17
C GLU A 300 -13.70 18.36 9.11
N LEU A 301 -14.04 17.82 7.93
CA LEU A 301 -13.10 17.63 6.82
C LEU A 301 -12.73 18.94 6.12
N LYS A 302 -13.55 19.99 6.25
CA LYS A 302 -13.25 21.32 5.70
C LYS A 302 -11.93 21.88 6.24
N SER A 303 -11.61 21.56 7.50
CA SER A 303 -10.35 21.96 8.14
C SER A 303 -9.09 21.32 7.53
N VAL A 304 -9.26 20.29 6.68
CA VAL A 304 -8.16 19.57 6.02
C VAL A 304 -7.82 20.18 4.65
N PHE A 305 -8.79 20.85 4.00
CA PHE A 305 -8.61 21.42 2.66
C PHE A 305 -7.42 22.37 2.52
N PRO A 306 -7.04 23.22 3.50
CA PRO A 306 -5.82 24.02 3.40
C PRO A 306 -4.56 23.22 3.17
N TYR A 307 -4.44 22.08 3.84
CA TYR A 307 -3.29 21.20 3.67
C TYR A 307 -3.34 20.49 2.34
N ILE A 308 -4.51 19.97 1.93
CA ILE A 308 -4.65 19.31 0.63
C ILE A 308 -4.38 20.31 -0.50
N TYR A 309 -4.90 21.54 -0.41
CA TYR A 309 -4.68 22.58 -1.41
C TYR A 309 -3.22 22.95 -1.55
N LYS A 310 -2.51 23.11 -0.42
CA LYS A 310 -1.06 23.32 -0.46
C LYS A 310 -0.33 22.16 -1.14
N LEU A 311 -0.68 20.92 -0.79
CA LEU A 311 -0.03 19.74 -1.36
C LEU A 311 -0.31 19.55 -2.84
N VAL A 312 -1.56 19.75 -3.25
CA VAL A 312 -2.00 19.65 -4.64
C VAL A 312 -1.45 20.80 -5.46
N SER A 313 -1.42 22.03 -4.93
CA SER A 313 -0.78 23.16 -5.61
C SER A 313 0.74 23.04 -5.65
N GLU A 314 1.38 22.42 -4.67
CA GLU A 314 2.82 22.08 -4.71
C GLU A 314 3.11 20.96 -5.72
N ALA A 315 2.25 19.93 -5.80
CA ALA A 315 2.38 18.85 -6.78
C ALA A 315 2.03 19.31 -8.21
N ASN A 316 1.06 20.22 -8.35
CA ASN A 316 0.62 20.80 -9.62
C ASN A 316 1.40 22.07 -9.99
N LYS A 317 2.27 22.59 -9.12
CA LYS A 317 3.35 23.51 -9.49
C LYS A 317 4.28 22.71 -10.38
N VAL A 318 3.92 22.72 -11.66
CA VAL A 318 4.64 22.24 -12.83
C VAL A 318 6.13 22.16 -12.50
N LYS A 319 6.70 20.94 -12.50
CA LYS A 319 8.11 20.78 -12.87
C LYS A 319 8.25 21.60 -14.14
N GLU A 320 8.91 22.75 -14.08
CA GLU A 320 9.34 23.43 -15.30
C GLU A 320 10.21 22.40 -16.03
N LEU A 321 9.60 21.67 -16.96
CA LEU A 321 10.28 20.78 -17.87
C LEU A 321 11.22 21.69 -18.64
N GLY A 322 12.49 21.68 -18.24
CA GLY A 322 13.54 22.23 -19.05
C GLY A 322 13.56 21.46 -20.38
N PRO A 323 14.05 22.06 -21.47
CA PRO A 323 14.18 21.38 -22.77
C PRO A 323 14.94 20.04 -22.77
N ASN A 324 15.53 19.65 -21.64
CA ASN A 324 16.32 18.44 -21.45
C ASN A 324 15.57 17.27 -20.76
N ASP A 325 14.35 17.46 -20.25
CA ASP A 325 13.59 16.37 -19.61
C ASP A 325 12.64 15.64 -20.59
N LEU A 326 12.78 15.87 -21.90
CA LEU A 326 12.07 15.18 -22.99
C LEU A 326 12.92 14.12 -23.69
N THR A 327 14.10 13.76 -23.17
CA THR A 327 15.11 12.98 -23.91
C THR A 327 15.59 11.69 -23.24
N GLU A 328 14.89 11.14 -22.25
CA GLU A 328 15.28 9.87 -21.61
C GLU A 328 14.45 8.65 -22.02
N ASP A 329 14.03 8.61 -23.29
CA ASP A 329 13.89 7.35 -24.02
C ASP A 329 14.95 7.39 -25.14
N GLU A 330 16.06 6.65 -24.99
CA GLU A 330 17.13 6.63 -26.01
C GLU A 330 16.66 5.87 -27.28
N GLU A 331 15.88 6.55 -28.12
CA GLU A 331 15.61 6.20 -29.50
C GLU A 331 16.91 6.17 -30.31
N LEU A 332 17.15 5.06 -31.03
CA LEU A 332 18.29 4.96 -31.94
C LEU A 332 17.94 5.67 -33.26
N GLU A 333 18.51 6.88 -33.47
CA GLU A 333 18.35 7.60 -34.72
C GLU A 333 19.10 6.91 -35.88
N TYR A 334 18.43 6.77 -37.03
CA TYR A 334 19.07 6.40 -38.29
C TYR A 334 20.03 7.50 -38.74
N THR A 335 21.33 7.19 -38.88
CA THR A 335 22.27 8.11 -39.52
C THR A 335 22.29 7.88 -41.03
N ASP A 336 22.07 8.95 -41.80
CA ASP A 336 21.97 8.92 -43.26
C ASP A 336 23.18 8.19 -43.89
N GLY A 337 22.94 7.01 -44.49
CA GLY A 337 23.97 6.18 -45.13
C GLY A 337 24.32 4.84 -44.46
N MET A 338 23.71 4.49 -43.32
CA MET A 338 23.90 3.16 -42.71
C MET A 338 23.28 2.04 -43.55
N THR A 339 23.99 0.91 -43.63
CA THR A 339 23.50 -0.32 -44.27
C THR A 339 22.66 -1.17 -43.32
N ALA A 340 21.82 -2.05 -43.87
CA ALA A 340 20.98 -2.96 -43.08
C ALA A 340 21.81 -3.87 -42.14
N ASP A 341 23.03 -4.25 -42.56
CA ASP A 341 23.94 -5.07 -41.74
C ASP A 341 24.49 -4.32 -40.52
N GLU A 342 24.80 -3.03 -40.68
CA GLU A 342 25.30 -2.19 -39.59
C GLU A 342 24.19 -1.92 -38.57
N MET A 343 22.97 -1.63 -39.04
CA MET A 343 21.80 -1.49 -38.17
C MET A 343 21.49 -2.80 -37.44
N PHE A 344 21.57 -3.93 -38.14
CA PHE A 344 21.35 -5.25 -37.55
C PHE A 344 22.38 -5.58 -36.45
N ALA A 345 23.67 -5.31 -36.68
CA ALA A 345 24.72 -5.57 -35.70
C ALA A 345 24.54 -4.76 -34.40
N ILE A 346 24.10 -3.51 -34.50
CA ILE A 346 23.82 -2.64 -33.33
C ILE A 346 22.62 -3.18 -32.55
N SER A 347 21.55 -3.54 -33.25
CA SER A 347 20.33 -4.09 -32.62
C SER A 347 20.60 -5.43 -31.94
N GLN A 348 21.37 -6.32 -32.57
CA GLN A 348 21.77 -7.61 -32.03
C GLN A 348 22.57 -7.47 -30.73
N ALA A 349 23.55 -6.57 -30.67
CA ALA A 349 24.36 -6.35 -29.47
C ALA A 349 23.49 -5.93 -28.26
N LYS A 350 22.51 -5.03 -28.47
CA LYS A 350 21.60 -4.60 -27.41
C LYS A 350 20.64 -5.70 -26.94
N ILE A 351 20.13 -6.52 -27.86
CA ILE A 351 19.23 -7.64 -27.51
C ILE A 351 19.97 -8.67 -26.64
N MET A 352 21.28 -8.88 -26.85
CA MET A 352 22.07 -9.83 -26.06
C MET A 352 22.42 -9.35 -24.65
N ASP A 353 22.34 -8.05 -24.36
CA ASP A 353 22.65 -7.47 -23.04
C ASP A 353 21.45 -7.46 -22.07
N ASN A 354 20.21 -7.70 -22.54
CA ASN A 354 19.01 -7.72 -21.69
C ASN A 354 18.82 -9.09 -20.98
N ASP A 355 18.72 -9.06 -19.64
CA ASP A 355 18.48 -10.22 -18.78
C ASP A 355 17.03 -10.73 -18.91
N PRO A 356 16.78 -12.00 -19.27
CA PRO A 356 15.43 -12.53 -19.48
C PRO A 356 14.59 -12.72 -18.21
N SER A 357 15.09 -12.31 -17.03
CA SER A 357 14.40 -12.45 -15.75
C SER A 357 13.54 -11.24 -15.32
N GLU A 358 13.54 -10.14 -16.09
CA GLU A 358 12.61 -9.02 -15.85
C GLU A 358 11.23 -9.29 -16.48
N GLU A 359 10.20 -9.40 -15.62
CA GLU A 359 8.79 -9.54 -15.99
C GLU A 359 8.27 -8.29 -16.70
N ALA A 360 8.48 -8.23 -18.00
CA ALA A 360 7.56 -7.73 -19.02
C ALA A 360 8.35 -7.60 -20.32
N VAL A 361 8.37 -8.67 -21.13
CA VAL A 361 8.69 -8.51 -22.55
C VAL A 361 7.52 -7.75 -23.19
N SER A 362 7.50 -6.42 -23.02
CA SER A 362 7.17 -5.58 -24.16
C SER A 362 8.10 -6.06 -25.28
N GLY A 363 7.53 -6.44 -26.43
CA GLY A 363 8.26 -7.11 -27.51
C GLY A 363 9.58 -6.43 -27.85
N PRO A 364 10.50 -7.10 -28.59
CA PRO A 364 11.79 -6.54 -28.97
C PRO A 364 11.60 -5.27 -29.82
N MET A 365 11.42 -4.14 -29.16
CA MET A 365 11.06 -2.85 -29.73
C MET A 365 12.29 -1.95 -29.68
N PHE A 366 13.30 -2.34 -30.45
CA PHE A 366 14.37 -1.42 -30.86
C PHE A 366 14.31 -1.33 -32.39
N VAL A 367 13.25 -0.70 -32.87
CA VAL A 367 13.04 -0.43 -34.29
C VAL A 367 13.56 0.98 -34.53
N PHE A 368 14.55 1.14 -35.41
CA PHE A 368 14.92 2.47 -35.90
C PHE A 368 13.66 3.13 -36.45
N GLN A 369 13.27 4.28 -35.89
CA GLN A 369 12.20 5.07 -36.50
C GLN A 369 12.78 5.81 -37.72
N ASP A 370 11.99 5.89 -38.78
CA ASP A 370 12.27 6.69 -39.98
C ASP A 370 13.45 6.22 -40.87
N ILE A 371 13.55 4.92 -41.19
CA ILE A 371 14.45 4.46 -42.26
C ILE A 371 13.97 5.03 -43.61
N LYS A 372 14.74 5.96 -44.19
CA LYS A 372 14.33 6.69 -45.41
C LYS A 372 14.34 5.84 -46.68
N ASP A 373 15.17 4.79 -46.74
CA ASP A 373 15.29 3.90 -47.89
C ASP A 373 14.48 2.61 -47.67
N PRO A 374 13.36 2.41 -48.40
CA PRO A 374 12.49 1.23 -48.23
C PRO A 374 13.18 -0.10 -48.54
N ALA A 375 14.24 -0.10 -49.36
CA ALA A 375 14.97 -1.33 -49.66
C ALA A 375 15.82 -1.77 -48.47
N VAL A 376 16.43 -0.81 -47.76
CA VAL A 376 17.26 -1.04 -46.58
C VAL A 376 16.40 -1.45 -45.39
N GLU A 377 15.25 -0.81 -45.20
CA GLU A 377 14.26 -1.14 -44.17
C GLU A 377 13.79 -2.60 -44.29
N LYS A 378 13.40 -3.02 -45.50
CA LYS A 378 12.92 -4.38 -45.75
C LYS A 378 13.98 -5.45 -45.49
N GLU A 379 15.25 -5.15 -45.77
CA GLU A 379 16.36 -6.06 -45.54
C GLU A 379 16.69 -6.17 -44.04
N TYR A 380 16.69 -5.05 -43.31
CA TYR A 380 16.88 -4.99 -41.86
C TYR A 380 15.79 -5.78 -41.12
N ASP A 381 14.52 -5.54 -41.45
CA ASP A 381 13.38 -6.22 -40.85
C ASP A 381 13.42 -7.74 -41.02
N ALA A 382 13.82 -8.20 -42.21
CA ALA A 382 13.97 -9.62 -42.49
C ALA A 382 15.06 -10.25 -41.61
N LYS A 383 16.18 -9.54 -41.40
CA LYS A 383 17.31 -9.99 -40.57
C LYS A 383 16.95 -10.05 -39.09
N ILE A 384 16.28 -9.02 -38.57
CA ILE A 384 15.82 -8.99 -37.17
C ILE A 384 14.79 -10.06 -36.87
N LYS A 385 13.79 -10.24 -37.75
CA LYS A 385 12.76 -11.27 -37.58
C LYS A 385 13.39 -12.67 -37.55
N ALA A 386 14.34 -12.94 -38.45
CA ALA A 386 15.04 -14.22 -38.48
C ALA A 386 15.85 -14.45 -37.19
N PHE A 387 16.53 -13.43 -36.67
CA PHE A 387 17.32 -13.51 -35.44
C PHE A 387 16.46 -13.77 -34.20
N ILE A 388 15.36 -13.04 -34.03
CA ILE A 388 14.45 -13.22 -32.88
C ILE A 388 13.79 -14.61 -32.92
N LYS A 389 13.38 -15.05 -34.10
CA LYS A 389 12.79 -16.38 -34.28
C LYS A 389 13.73 -17.49 -33.82
N ASP A 390 15.01 -17.39 -34.17
CA ASP A 390 16.04 -18.36 -33.79
C ASP A 390 16.40 -18.28 -32.30
N GLN A 391 16.61 -17.07 -31.76
CA GLN A 391 17.00 -16.85 -30.38
C GLN A 391 15.96 -17.34 -29.37
N TYR A 392 14.67 -17.11 -29.66
CA TYR A 392 13.57 -17.46 -28.77
C TYR A 392 12.84 -18.75 -29.20
N ASN A 393 13.32 -19.42 -30.26
CA ASN A 393 12.76 -20.65 -30.81
C ASN A 393 11.24 -20.56 -31.06
N LEU A 394 10.81 -19.44 -31.66
CA LEU A 394 9.41 -19.12 -31.95
C LEU A 394 8.97 -19.72 -33.29
N ASP A 395 7.69 -20.07 -33.41
CA ASP A 395 7.13 -20.53 -34.68
C ASP A 395 6.61 -19.37 -35.56
N ASP A 396 6.21 -19.67 -36.80
CA ASP A 396 5.73 -18.63 -37.73
C ASP A 396 4.42 -17.97 -37.28
N GLU A 397 3.62 -18.66 -36.45
CA GLU A 397 2.35 -18.15 -35.95
C GLU A 397 2.58 -17.15 -34.80
N ASP A 398 3.47 -17.49 -33.87
CA ASP A 398 3.96 -16.63 -32.80
C ASP A 398 4.68 -15.39 -33.33
N MET A 399 5.51 -15.55 -34.37
CA MET A 399 6.19 -14.43 -35.03
C MET A 399 5.21 -13.49 -35.73
N ASN A 400 4.15 -14.01 -36.34
CA ASN A 400 3.11 -13.19 -36.96
C ASN A 400 2.29 -12.44 -35.91
N HIS A 401 2.06 -13.02 -34.72
CA HIS A 401 1.40 -12.33 -33.62
C HIS A 401 2.27 -11.19 -33.06
N LEU A 402 3.57 -11.43 -32.90
CA LEU A 402 4.55 -10.47 -32.37
C LEU A 402 4.80 -9.28 -33.30
N PHE A 403 4.72 -9.50 -34.62
CA PHE A 403 4.97 -8.50 -35.66
C PHE A 403 3.73 -8.11 -36.48
N SER A 404 2.52 -8.42 -36.01
CA SER A 404 1.29 -7.96 -36.68
C SER A 404 1.21 -6.43 -36.60
N GLU A 405 0.95 -5.77 -37.74
CA GLU A 405 0.83 -4.29 -37.85
C GLU A 405 -0.20 -3.69 -36.89
N VAL A 406 -1.07 -4.52 -36.30
CA VAL A 406 -2.15 -4.12 -35.41
C VAL A 406 -1.70 -4.03 -33.95
N SER A 407 -0.67 -4.76 -33.52
CA SER A 407 -0.18 -4.68 -32.12
C SER A 407 0.98 -3.69 -31.93
N SER A 408 1.63 -3.28 -33.02
CA SER A 408 2.84 -2.43 -32.99
C SER A 408 2.57 -0.92 -32.86
N MET A 409 1.33 -0.45 -32.91
CA MET A 409 1.03 0.99 -32.85
C MET A 409 0.98 1.59 -31.43
N GLY A 410 1.49 0.91 -30.40
CA GLY A 410 1.59 1.47 -29.05
C GLY A 410 0.24 1.94 -28.48
N MET A 411 -0.78 1.08 -28.54
CA MET A 411 -2.14 1.46 -28.11
C MET A 411 -2.20 1.75 -26.61
N ASN A 412 -2.89 2.83 -26.24
CA ASN A 412 -3.18 3.13 -24.83
C ASN A 412 -4.30 2.23 -24.27
N LYS A 413 -4.62 2.36 -22.98
CA LYS A 413 -5.66 1.56 -22.29
C LYS A 413 -7.08 1.65 -22.92
N TYR A 414 -7.31 2.60 -23.83
CA TYR A 414 -8.57 2.79 -24.56
C TYR A 414 -8.51 2.21 -25.98
N GLY A 415 -7.44 1.48 -26.33
CA GLY A 415 -7.21 0.93 -27.66
C GLY A 415 -6.87 1.99 -28.70
N LEU A 416 -6.54 3.22 -28.31
CA LEU A 416 -6.27 4.32 -29.24
C LEU A 416 -4.79 4.36 -29.64
N ALA A 417 -4.55 4.58 -30.92
CA ALA A 417 -3.22 4.81 -31.50
C ALA A 417 -3.26 5.86 -32.61
N ALA A 418 -2.11 6.43 -32.96
CA ALA A 418 -1.98 7.37 -34.06
C ALA A 418 -0.75 7.05 -34.92
N SER A 419 -0.85 7.27 -36.23
CA SER A 419 0.29 7.16 -37.15
C SER A 419 0.34 8.35 -38.11
N LYS A 420 1.54 8.74 -38.53
CA LYS A 420 1.73 9.82 -39.51
C LYS A 420 2.22 9.21 -40.81
N ILE A 421 1.33 9.10 -41.80
CA ILE A 421 1.63 8.48 -43.09
C ILE A 421 1.36 9.51 -44.19
N GLY A 422 2.37 9.82 -44.99
CA GLY A 422 2.21 10.72 -46.15
C GLY A 422 1.81 12.15 -45.81
N GLY A 423 2.23 12.66 -44.64
CA GLY A 423 1.95 14.04 -44.20
C GLY A 423 0.60 14.25 -43.52
N LYS A 424 -0.21 13.19 -43.36
CA LYS A 424 -1.49 13.21 -42.63
C LYS A 424 -1.42 12.36 -41.36
N PHE A 425 -2.16 12.78 -40.35
CA PHE A 425 -2.29 12.11 -39.06
C PHE A 425 -3.49 11.17 -39.08
N LYS A 426 -3.26 9.87 -38.89
CA LYS A 426 -4.30 8.85 -38.86
C LYS A 426 -4.53 8.38 -37.44
N SER A 427 -5.78 8.33 -37.01
CA SER A 427 -6.18 7.83 -35.69
C SER A 427 -6.77 6.44 -35.81
N TYR A 428 -6.47 5.57 -34.85
CA TYR A 428 -6.94 4.19 -34.79
C TYR A 428 -7.56 3.91 -33.41
N GLN A 429 -8.61 3.08 -33.36
CA GLN A 429 -9.19 2.56 -32.12
C GLN A 429 -9.40 1.05 -32.28
N HIS A 430 -8.83 0.25 -31.38
CA HIS A 430 -8.80 -1.22 -31.46
C HIS A 430 -8.28 -1.73 -32.82
N GLY A 431 -7.34 -1.01 -33.43
CA GLY A 431 -6.74 -1.35 -34.73
C GLY A 431 -7.54 -0.88 -35.95
N GLU A 432 -8.75 -0.34 -35.77
CA GLU A 432 -9.55 0.21 -36.88
C GLU A 432 -9.28 1.70 -37.07
N LEU A 433 -9.13 2.13 -38.33
CA LEU A 433 -8.94 3.55 -38.68
C LEU A 433 -10.20 4.35 -38.34
N THR A 434 -10.09 5.28 -37.39
CA THR A 434 -11.20 6.14 -36.95
C THR A 434 -11.22 7.52 -37.61
N GLY A 435 -10.12 7.97 -38.22
CA GLY A 435 -10.09 9.23 -38.95
C GLY A 435 -8.70 9.61 -39.48
N GLU A 436 -8.67 10.50 -40.47
CA GLU A 436 -7.45 11.12 -41.01
C GLU A 436 -7.54 12.64 -40.88
N PHE A 437 -6.47 13.27 -40.40
CA PHE A 437 -6.41 14.67 -40.01
C PHE A 437 -5.19 15.35 -40.62
N ASP A 438 -5.35 16.62 -41.00
CA ASP A 438 -4.25 17.39 -41.60
C ASP A 438 -3.41 18.10 -40.51
N SER A 439 -3.88 18.10 -39.25
CA SER A 439 -3.19 18.68 -38.10
C SER A 439 -3.25 17.80 -36.85
N MET A 440 -2.25 17.96 -35.96
CA MET A 440 -2.18 17.22 -34.69
C MET A 440 -3.30 17.60 -33.72
N GLU A 441 -3.73 18.87 -33.74
CA GLU A 441 -4.78 19.40 -32.87
C GLU A 441 -6.16 18.78 -33.20
N GLU A 442 -6.45 18.56 -34.47
CA GLU A 442 -7.66 17.87 -34.92
C GLU A 442 -7.65 16.38 -34.54
N LEU A 443 -6.51 15.70 -34.65
CA LEU A 443 -6.37 14.32 -34.21
C LEU A 443 -6.59 14.19 -32.69
N GLN A 444 -6.01 15.07 -31.89
CA GLN A 444 -6.18 15.05 -30.43
C GLN A 444 -7.64 15.25 -30.03
N LYS A 445 -8.32 16.20 -30.67
CA LYS A 445 -9.74 16.46 -30.41
C LYS A 445 -10.60 15.25 -30.76
N HIS A 446 -10.33 14.59 -31.89
CA HIS A 446 -11.04 13.37 -32.29
C HIS A 446 -10.80 12.21 -31.31
N GLN A 447 -9.57 12.01 -30.85
CA GLN A 447 -9.26 10.97 -29.86
C GLN A 447 -9.91 11.23 -28.50
N MET A 448 -9.96 12.49 -28.03
CA MET A 448 -10.69 12.85 -26.81
C MET A 448 -12.19 12.56 -26.93
N GLU A 449 -12.82 12.84 -28.08
CA GLU A 449 -14.23 12.49 -28.30
C GLU A 449 -14.48 10.97 -28.27
N LEU A 450 -13.53 10.17 -28.75
CA LEU A 450 -13.62 8.70 -28.68
C LEU A 450 -13.49 8.18 -27.24
N VAL A 451 -12.64 8.80 -26.42
CA VAL A 451 -12.54 8.48 -24.98
C VAL A 451 -13.85 8.80 -24.26
N ASN A 452 -14.37 10.02 -24.44
CA ASN A 452 -15.62 10.44 -23.80
C ASN A 452 -16.80 9.54 -24.19
N LYS A 453 -16.91 9.16 -25.48
CA LYS A 453 -17.94 8.19 -25.94
C LYS A 453 -17.74 6.77 -25.41
N ALA A 454 -16.50 6.37 -25.12
CA ALA A 454 -16.21 5.06 -24.55
C ALA A 454 -16.59 5.01 -23.06
N ASP A 455 -16.46 6.12 -22.35
CA ASP A 455 -16.90 6.25 -20.96
C ASP A 455 -18.43 6.28 -20.87
N ASP A 456 -19.12 7.00 -21.77
CA ASP A 456 -20.60 6.96 -21.89
C ASP A 456 -21.13 5.55 -22.23
N LYS A 457 -20.36 4.74 -22.96
CA LYS A 457 -20.72 3.33 -23.28
C LYS A 457 -20.34 2.34 -22.18
N LYS A 458 -19.34 2.63 -21.34
CA LYS A 458 -19.01 1.77 -20.18
C LYS A 458 -20.05 1.84 -19.07
N GLU A 459 -20.84 2.90 -19.01
CA GLU A 459 -22.08 2.94 -18.22
C GLU A 459 -23.17 2.00 -18.77
N ALA A 460 -23.05 1.55 -20.04
CA ALA A 460 -24.08 0.80 -20.76
C ALA A 460 -23.68 -0.62 -21.20
N SER A 461 -22.45 -1.09 -20.95
CA SER A 461 -22.02 -2.45 -21.35
C SER A 461 -21.10 -3.13 -20.32
N GLY A 462 -21.70 -3.68 -19.27
CA GLY A 462 -21.14 -4.81 -18.52
C GLY A 462 -21.42 -6.14 -19.26
N PRO A 463 -20.64 -7.21 -18.99
CA PRO A 463 -20.74 -8.48 -19.70
C PRO A 463 -22.12 -9.13 -19.51
N GLU A 464 -22.73 -9.54 -20.63
CA GLU A 464 -23.99 -10.30 -20.66
C GLU A 464 -23.88 -11.58 -19.82
N GLY A 465 -24.59 -11.59 -18.70
CA GLY A 465 -24.64 -12.73 -17.80
C GLY A 465 -25.61 -12.53 -16.65
N GLY A 466 -26.86 -12.14 -16.95
CA GLY A 466 -27.98 -12.08 -16.00
C GLY A 466 -27.84 -11.01 -14.93
N MET A 467 -28.74 -10.02 -14.90
CA MET A 467 -28.81 -9.15 -13.73
C MET A 467 -29.16 -10.01 -12.49
N GLU A 468 -28.31 -9.98 -11.47
CA GLU A 468 -28.63 -10.61 -10.19
C GLU A 468 -29.74 -9.79 -9.50
N PRO A 469 -30.83 -10.42 -9.05
CA PRO A 469 -31.91 -9.72 -8.38
C PRO A 469 -31.41 -9.07 -7.09
N HIS A 470 -31.73 -7.79 -6.90
CA HIS A 470 -31.42 -7.05 -5.68
C HIS A 470 -32.12 -7.69 -4.48
N ALA A 471 -31.37 -7.96 -3.41
CA ALA A 471 -31.91 -8.50 -2.16
C ALA A 471 -32.28 -7.37 -1.20
N HIS A 472 -33.58 -7.12 -1.02
CA HIS A 472 -34.11 -6.09 -0.12
C HIS A 472 -34.63 -6.72 1.16
N LYS A 473 -34.13 -6.25 2.31
CA LYS A 473 -34.61 -6.68 3.63
C LYS A 473 -35.71 -5.76 4.16
N PHE A 474 -36.82 -6.35 4.56
CA PHE A 474 -38.01 -5.66 5.06
C PHE A 474 -38.43 -6.21 6.42
N TYR A 475 -39.07 -5.36 7.22
CA TYR A 475 -39.78 -5.77 8.43
C TYR A 475 -41.27 -5.62 8.16
N ILE A 476 -42.04 -6.67 8.44
CA ILE A 476 -43.48 -6.68 8.18
C ILE A 476 -44.20 -6.75 9.52
N ASP A 477 -45.00 -5.72 9.78
CA ASP A 477 -45.79 -5.58 10.98
C ASP A 477 -47.03 -6.49 10.90
N GLY A 478 -47.21 -7.35 11.90
CA GLY A 478 -48.32 -8.30 11.99
C GLY A 478 -48.41 -8.99 13.34
N ASP A 479 -49.52 -9.71 13.57
CA ASP A 479 -49.82 -10.43 14.82
C ASP A 479 -49.03 -11.76 14.91
N TYR A 480 -47.70 -11.63 14.82
CA TYR A 480 -46.75 -12.74 14.89
C TYR A 480 -46.45 -13.04 16.36
N ASP A 481 -47.22 -13.94 16.98
CA ASP A 481 -47.00 -14.42 18.35
C ASP A 481 -45.57 -14.97 18.54
N GLN A 482 -45.09 -15.04 19.79
CA GLN A 482 -43.72 -15.48 20.15
C GLN A 482 -43.31 -16.85 19.58
N ASP A 483 -44.27 -17.69 19.16
CA ASP A 483 -44.07 -19.02 18.61
C ASP A 483 -44.28 -19.14 17.08
N ARG A 484 -44.62 -18.05 16.36
CA ARG A 484 -44.88 -18.09 14.90
C ARG A 484 -44.26 -16.90 14.16
N GLY A 485 -43.07 -17.09 13.60
CA GLY A 485 -42.48 -16.18 12.61
C GLY A 485 -43.17 -16.23 11.24
N ILE A 486 -42.71 -15.42 10.30
CA ILE A 486 -43.18 -15.42 8.91
C ILE A 486 -42.87 -16.79 8.29
N SER A 487 -43.91 -17.49 7.83
CA SER A 487 -43.76 -18.82 7.23
C SER A 487 -43.58 -18.74 5.72
N ASP A 488 -43.09 -19.81 5.10
CA ASP A 488 -42.96 -19.90 3.63
C ASP A 488 -44.29 -19.61 2.90
N LYS A 489 -45.42 -19.96 3.52
CA LYS A 489 -46.76 -19.64 2.97
C LYS A 489 -47.10 -18.16 3.00
N ASP A 490 -46.57 -17.42 3.95
CA ASP A 490 -46.75 -15.99 4.06
C ASP A 490 -45.84 -15.28 3.04
N CYS A 491 -44.63 -15.80 2.81
CA CYS A 491 -43.74 -15.38 1.73
C CYS A 491 -44.35 -15.61 0.33
N GLU A 492 -44.99 -16.76 0.08
CA GLU A 492 -45.69 -17.04 -1.18
C GLU A 492 -46.84 -16.04 -1.46
N GLN A 493 -47.53 -15.57 -0.41
CA GLN A 493 -48.57 -14.56 -0.55
C GLN A 493 -48.00 -13.18 -0.90
N MET A 494 -46.85 -12.82 -0.31
CA MET A 494 -46.12 -11.59 -0.64
C MET A 494 -45.57 -11.62 -2.07
N GLU A 495 -45.09 -12.77 -2.55
CA GLU A 495 -44.71 -12.94 -3.95
C GLU A 495 -45.89 -12.74 -4.90
N MET A 496 -47.08 -13.26 -4.53
CA MET A 496 -48.30 -13.06 -5.32
C MET A 496 -48.75 -11.59 -5.32
N ALA A 497 -48.59 -10.87 -4.21
CA ALA A 497 -48.86 -9.44 -4.08
C ALA A 497 -47.94 -8.61 -5.01
N CYS A 498 -46.63 -8.86 -4.95
CA CYS A 498 -45.66 -8.22 -5.85
C CYS A 498 -45.95 -8.54 -7.33
N LYS A 499 -46.32 -9.79 -7.64
CA LYS A 499 -46.68 -10.19 -9.01
C LYS A 499 -47.94 -9.48 -9.53
N LYS A 500 -48.92 -9.22 -8.66
CA LYS A 500 -50.12 -8.44 -8.98
C LYS A 500 -49.79 -6.97 -9.28
N ALA A 501 -48.72 -6.45 -8.67
CA ALA A 501 -48.16 -5.13 -8.98
C ALA A 501 -47.19 -5.14 -10.20
N GLY A 502 -47.00 -6.28 -10.87
CA GLY A 502 -46.12 -6.43 -12.04
C GLY A 502 -44.64 -6.60 -11.69
N ILE A 503 -44.31 -6.89 -10.43
CA ILE A 503 -42.94 -7.10 -9.95
C ILE A 503 -42.71 -8.61 -9.78
N GLU A 504 -41.74 -9.16 -10.50
CA GLU A 504 -41.29 -10.54 -10.27
C GLU A 504 -40.30 -10.54 -9.09
N CYS A 505 -40.66 -11.22 -8.00
CA CYS A 505 -39.83 -11.30 -6.82
C CYS A 505 -39.86 -12.70 -6.20
N LYS A 506 -38.80 -13.03 -5.46
CA LYS A 506 -38.72 -14.22 -4.62
C LYS A 506 -38.54 -13.82 -3.16
N CYS A 507 -39.30 -14.41 -2.25
CA CYS A 507 -39.43 -13.99 -0.86
C CYS A 507 -38.92 -15.10 0.06
N GLU A 508 -37.98 -14.77 0.96
CA GLU A 508 -37.39 -15.69 1.92
C GLU A 508 -37.52 -15.12 3.35
N PRO A 509 -37.94 -15.93 4.35
CA PRO A 509 -38.04 -15.44 5.73
C PRO A 509 -36.65 -15.24 6.35
N ASP A 510 -36.45 -14.14 7.09
CA ASP A 510 -35.21 -13.90 7.85
C ASP A 510 -35.32 -14.58 9.23
N GLU A 511 -34.77 -15.79 9.35
CA GLU A 511 -34.81 -16.57 10.59
C GLU A 511 -34.13 -15.88 11.79
N MET A 512 -33.28 -14.87 11.55
CA MET A 512 -32.59 -14.16 12.63
C MET A 512 -33.42 -13.03 13.24
N ARG A 513 -34.54 -12.62 12.62
CA ARG A 513 -35.39 -11.52 13.09
C ARG A 513 -36.87 -11.84 12.89
N GLN A 514 -37.64 -11.85 13.98
CA GLN A 514 -39.10 -12.00 13.93
C GLN A 514 -39.70 -10.90 13.04
N GLY A 515 -40.63 -11.24 12.14
CA GLY A 515 -41.20 -10.28 11.17
C GLY A 515 -40.26 -9.89 10.01
N GLY A 516 -39.04 -10.44 9.94
CA GLY A 516 -38.06 -10.12 8.90
C GLY A 516 -38.24 -10.95 7.63
N VAL A 517 -38.13 -10.30 6.48
CA VAL A 517 -38.21 -10.92 5.16
C VAL A 517 -37.14 -10.38 4.23
N VAL A 518 -36.59 -11.24 3.38
CA VAL A 518 -35.69 -10.88 2.28
C VAL A 518 -36.39 -11.10 0.96
N ILE A 519 -36.53 -10.05 0.16
CA ILE A 519 -37.16 -10.09 -1.16
C ILE A 519 -36.10 -9.87 -2.23
N HIS A 520 -35.92 -10.86 -3.08
CA HIS A 520 -35.05 -10.82 -4.25
C HIS A 520 -35.85 -10.36 -5.47
N THR A 521 -35.53 -9.19 -6.00
CA THR A 521 -36.19 -8.69 -7.21
C THR A 521 -35.33 -7.72 -7.99
N MET A 522 -35.66 -7.60 -9.28
CA MET A 522 -35.10 -6.64 -10.21
C MET A 522 -35.65 -5.22 -10.00
N ALA A 523 -36.74 -5.07 -9.25
CA ALA A 523 -37.34 -3.79 -8.96
C ALA A 523 -36.59 -3.02 -7.85
N PRO A 524 -36.58 -1.68 -7.89
CA PRO A 524 -36.04 -0.87 -6.82
C PRO A 524 -36.86 -1.06 -5.53
N ARG A 525 -36.19 -0.90 -4.38
CA ARG A 525 -36.73 -1.16 -3.03
C ARG A 525 -38.09 -0.48 -2.80
N ASP A 526 -38.22 0.78 -3.19
CA ASP A 526 -39.43 1.59 -2.97
C ASP A 526 -40.64 1.05 -3.75
N ALA A 527 -40.42 0.50 -4.95
CA ALA A 527 -41.49 -0.11 -5.74
C ALA A 527 -42.00 -1.40 -5.11
N VAL A 528 -41.15 -2.13 -4.39
CA VAL A 528 -41.52 -3.34 -3.64
C VAL A 528 -42.32 -2.96 -2.39
N MET A 529 -41.90 -1.92 -1.67
CA MET A 529 -42.65 -1.39 -0.53
C MET A 529 -44.04 -0.91 -0.94
N ASP A 530 -44.13 -0.10 -1.99
CA ASP A 530 -45.41 0.39 -2.53
C ASP A 530 -46.34 -0.76 -2.97
N ALA A 531 -45.78 -1.86 -3.48
CA ALA A 531 -46.55 -3.03 -3.90
C ALA A 531 -47.10 -3.81 -2.70
N LEU A 532 -46.32 -3.94 -1.62
CA LEU A 532 -46.73 -4.64 -0.40
C LEU A 532 -47.71 -3.80 0.44
N ASP A 533 -47.46 -2.50 0.56
CA ASP A 533 -48.35 -1.56 1.27
C ASP A 533 -49.75 -1.49 0.62
N LYS A 534 -49.82 -1.53 -0.73
CA LYS A 534 -51.11 -1.54 -1.46
C LYS A 534 -51.96 -2.77 -1.20
N GLU A 535 -51.35 -3.90 -0.85
CA GLU A 535 -52.06 -5.15 -0.54
C GLU A 535 -52.27 -5.34 0.98
N GLY A 536 -51.88 -4.35 1.79
CA GLY A 536 -52.21 -4.29 3.22
C GLY A 536 -51.14 -4.85 4.17
N TYR A 537 -49.91 -5.04 3.70
CA TYR A 537 -48.77 -5.32 4.57
C TYR A 537 -48.17 -4.01 5.07
N ASN A 538 -48.02 -3.82 6.37
CA ASN A 538 -47.31 -2.65 6.90
C ASN A 538 -45.81 -2.94 6.89
N VAL A 539 -45.06 -2.29 5.99
CA VAL A 539 -43.61 -2.49 5.88
C VAL A 539 -42.86 -1.41 6.66
N GLU A 540 -42.19 -1.77 7.75
CA GLU A 540 -41.26 -0.86 8.44
C GLU A 540 -39.84 -0.98 7.88
N GLU A 541 -39.13 0.15 7.88
CA GLU A 541 -37.72 0.18 7.53
C GLU A 541 -36.92 -0.53 8.63
N ALA A 542 -36.15 -1.56 8.25
CA ALA A 542 -35.16 -2.13 9.15
C ALA A 542 -34.05 -1.10 9.39
N ILE A 543 -34.24 -0.22 10.38
CA ILE A 543 -33.20 0.67 10.88
C ILE A 543 -32.04 -0.22 11.32
N ILE A 544 -30.94 -0.20 10.57
CA ILE A 544 -29.67 -0.66 11.08
C ILE A 544 -29.19 0.45 12.00
N GLU A 545 -29.57 0.40 13.28
CA GLU A 545 -29.02 1.31 14.27
C GLU A 545 -27.50 1.15 14.27
N PRO A 546 -26.72 2.20 13.96
CA PRO A 546 -25.31 2.23 14.30
C PRO A 546 -25.21 2.12 15.83
N ALA A 547 -24.22 1.39 16.34
CA ALA A 547 -24.02 1.15 17.77
C ALA A 547 -23.63 2.41 18.59
N ASP A 548 -24.00 3.61 18.13
CA ASP A 548 -23.56 4.91 18.63
C ASP A 548 -24.73 5.75 19.15
N ASP A 549 -25.61 5.18 20.00
CA ASP A 549 -26.61 6.01 20.71
C ASP A 549 -26.94 5.58 22.15
N PHE A 550 -25.95 5.02 22.85
CA PHE A 550 -26.04 4.82 24.29
C PHE A 550 -25.87 6.14 25.09
N ALA A 551 -25.27 7.16 24.47
CA ALA A 551 -25.00 8.44 25.12
C ALA A 551 -26.27 9.29 25.29
N ASP A 552 -27.16 9.29 24.30
CA ASP A 552 -28.37 10.12 24.31
C ASP A 552 -29.47 9.54 25.20
N ARG A 553 -29.45 8.23 25.46
CA ARG A 553 -30.27 7.60 26.51
C ARG A 553 -29.80 7.91 27.93
N ILE A 554 -28.53 8.23 28.16
CA ILE A 554 -28.07 8.67 29.50
C ILE A 554 -28.45 10.13 29.76
N ASN A 555 -28.35 10.99 28.73
CA ASN A 555 -28.68 12.41 28.86
C ASN A 555 -30.19 12.69 28.97
N SER A 556 -31.05 11.78 28.49
CA SER A 556 -32.50 11.88 28.65
C SER A 556 -33.03 11.36 30.00
N ILE A 557 -32.21 10.66 30.80
CA ILE A 557 -32.63 10.07 32.09
C ILE A 557 -32.33 11.01 33.29
N ASN A 558 -31.61 12.12 33.10
CA ASN A 558 -31.24 13.00 34.22
C ASN A 558 -31.55 14.49 34.01
N PRO A 559 -32.83 14.91 33.96
CA PRO A 559 -33.19 16.32 33.92
C PRO A 559 -33.28 16.84 35.36
N LYS A 560 -32.14 17.17 35.98
CA LYS A 560 -32.04 18.02 37.18
C LYS A 560 -30.58 18.20 37.61
N HIS A 561 -29.90 19.10 36.93
CA HIS A 561 -28.86 19.96 37.50
C HIS A 561 -28.42 20.85 36.35
N ASP A 562 -29.00 22.06 36.29
CA ASP A 562 -28.40 23.29 35.74
C ASP A 562 -29.48 24.39 35.68
N GLU A 563 -30.07 24.67 36.84
CA GLU A 563 -30.78 25.94 37.10
C GLU A 563 -30.32 26.43 38.48
N ALA A 564 -29.09 26.94 38.55
CA ALA A 564 -28.60 27.76 39.66
C ALA A 564 -27.28 28.46 39.29
N GLU A 565 -27.25 29.22 38.19
CA GLU A 565 -26.16 30.18 37.96
C GLU A 565 -26.60 31.30 36.99
N GLN A 566 -27.79 31.87 37.26
CA GLN A 566 -28.19 33.20 36.80
C GLN A 566 -28.90 33.90 37.96
N ASP A 567 -28.13 34.31 38.97
CA ASP A 567 -28.51 35.31 39.97
C ASP A 567 -27.29 35.63 40.86
N ALA A 568 -26.26 36.22 40.27
CA ALA A 568 -25.12 36.77 41.02
C ALA A 568 -24.36 37.82 40.20
N SER A 569 -25.07 38.80 39.63
CA SER A 569 -24.42 40.01 39.10
C SER A 569 -25.28 41.24 39.28
N GLU A 570 -25.74 41.52 40.50
CA GLU A 570 -26.23 42.83 40.91
C GLU A 570 -26.21 42.90 42.45
N GLY A 571 -25.36 43.77 43.01
CA GLY A 571 -25.39 44.10 44.44
C GLY A 571 -24.06 43.92 45.17
N ASN A 572 -23.17 44.90 45.06
CA ASN A 572 -22.21 45.19 46.12
C ASN A 572 -21.99 46.72 46.20
N GLU A 573 -22.99 47.41 46.75
CA GLU A 573 -22.78 48.64 47.52
C GLU A 573 -22.88 48.25 49.00
N PHE A 574 -21.78 48.42 49.73
CA PHE A 574 -21.59 48.91 51.11
C PHE A 574 -20.33 48.34 51.76
#